data_AF-A0A519GVZ8-F1
#
_entry.id   AF-A0A519GVZ8-F1
#
_cell.length_a   1.000
_cell.length_b   1.000
_cell.length_c   1.000
_cell.angle_alpha   90.00
_cell.angle_beta   90.00
_cell.angle_gamma   90.00
#
_symmetry.space_group_name_H-M   'P 1'
#
loop_
_entity.id
_entity.type
_entity.pdbx_description
1 polymer ?
#
loop_
_entity_poly.entity_id
_entity_poly.type
_entity_poly.pdbx_seq_one_letter_code
_entity_poly.pdbx_strand_id
1 'polypeptide(L)'
;GNTGLIIERDNGEGTADKACPEGQKRPDCFHDLAKFKRVYKVELSDANAGGALRKIGYIDLMNIADPQKLAKKALTNGVLTFPFFTIENVDVVDATHIVVGNDNNLPFSSSRDPAQADDNEFVLLEVGEFLRAR
;
A
#
# COMPACT_ATOMS: atom_id res chain seq x y z
N GLY A 1 -14.56 14.84 12.22
CA GLY A 1 -14.92 13.41 12.07
C GLY A 1 -14.18 12.62 13.12
N ASN A 2 -14.73 11.51 13.61
CA ASN A 2 -14.16 10.74 14.71
C ASN A 2 -13.31 9.55 14.22
N THR A 3 -12.80 9.63 12.99
CA THR A 3 -12.02 8.57 12.36
C THR A 3 -10.87 9.16 11.56
N GLY A 4 -9.78 8.42 11.43
CA GLY A 4 -8.64 8.77 10.57
C GLY A 4 -8.24 7.62 9.65
N LEU A 5 -7.40 7.93 8.66
CA LEU A 5 -6.73 6.93 7.82
C LEU A 5 -5.27 6.83 8.23
N ILE A 6 -4.75 5.61 8.36
CA ILE A 6 -3.37 5.33 8.73
C ILE A 6 -2.80 4.31 7.77
N ILE A 7 -1.61 4.57 7.24
CA ILE A 7 -0.82 3.58 6.52
C ILE A 7 -0.08 2.72 7.54
N GLU A 8 -0.24 1.41 7.44
CA GLU A 8 0.55 0.44 8.20
C GLU A 8 1.18 -0.53 7.21
N ARG A 9 2.50 -0.67 7.30
CA ARG A 9 3.29 -1.36 6.29
C ARG A 9 4.55 -1.96 6.90
N ASP A 10 4.98 -3.10 6.39
CA ASP A 10 6.31 -3.67 6.70
C ASP A 10 7.43 -2.93 5.95
N ASN A 11 8.68 -3.31 6.20
CA ASN A 11 9.84 -2.73 5.53
C ASN A 11 10.21 -3.42 4.20
N GLY A 12 9.49 -4.46 3.80
CA GLY A 12 9.81 -5.20 2.57
C GLY A 12 9.38 -4.44 1.32
N GLU A 13 9.98 -4.79 0.19
CA GLU A 13 9.57 -4.30 -1.14
C GLU A 13 9.55 -5.42 -2.18
N GLY A 14 8.84 -5.20 -3.28
CA GLY A 14 8.71 -6.17 -4.35
C GLY A 14 7.69 -7.28 -4.11
N THR A 15 7.53 -8.12 -5.12
CA THR A 15 6.55 -9.21 -5.16
C THR A 15 7.23 -10.56 -5.42
N ALA A 16 6.51 -11.63 -5.08
CA ALA A 16 7.05 -12.99 -5.07
C ALA A 16 7.56 -13.48 -6.45
N ASP A 17 7.02 -12.95 -7.56
CA ASP A 17 7.47 -13.23 -8.93
C ASP A 17 8.89 -12.72 -9.23
N LYS A 18 9.43 -11.82 -8.40
CA LYS A 18 10.80 -11.29 -8.49
C LYS A 18 11.63 -11.58 -7.25
N ALA A 19 11.22 -12.57 -6.46
CA ALA A 19 11.94 -12.99 -5.26
C ALA A 19 13.32 -13.57 -5.59
N CYS A 20 14.29 -13.33 -4.72
CA CYS A 20 15.55 -14.05 -4.78
C CYS A 20 15.32 -15.54 -4.50
N PRO A 21 16.15 -16.42 -5.10
CA PRO A 21 16.17 -17.82 -4.69
C PRO A 21 16.42 -17.92 -3.17
N GLU A 22 15.84 -18.95 -2.55
CA GLU A 22 15.91 -19.13 -1.10
C GLU A 22 17.37 -19.08 -0.58
N GLY A 23 17.57 -18.31 0.48
CA GLY A 23 18.89 -18.11 1.09
C GLY A 23 19.85 -17.19 0.32
N GLN A 24 19.45 -16.65 -0.83
CA GLN A 24 20.28 -15.72 -1.61
C GLN A 24 19.86 -14.27 -1.40
N LYS A 25 20.86 -13.38 -1.39
CA LYS A 25 20.68 -11.93 -1.45
C LYS A 25 21.46 -11.43 -2.65
N ARG A 26 20.77 -10.91 -3.67
CA ARG A 26 21.37 -10.42 -4.90
C ARG A 26 20.74 -9.09 -5.32
N PRO A 27 21.43 -8.26 -6.11
CA PRO A 27 20.91 -6.97 -6.55
C PRO A 27 19.85 -7.08 -7.66
N ASP A 28 19.69 -8.24 -8.30
CA ASP A 28 18.77 -8.48 -9.41
C ASP A 28 17.43 -9.10 -8.98
N CYS A 29 17.16 -9.18 -7.67
CA CYS A 29 15.96 -9.78 -7.10
C CYS A 29 15.64 -9.21 -5.70
N PHE A 30 14.42 -9.43 -5.23
CA PHE A 30 14.00 -9.01 -3.88
C PHE A 30 14.25 -10.10 -2.85
N HIS A 31 15.07 -9.80 -1.84
CA HIS A 31 15.37 -10.73 -0.75
C HIS A 31 14.56 -10.47 0.53
N ASP A 32 13.89 -9.32 0.64
CA ASP A 32 12.94 -8.99 1.70
C ASP A 32 11.64 -8.48 1.07
N LEU A 33 10.74 -9.43 0.80
CA LEU A 33 9.49 -9.17 0.09
C LEU A 33 8.48 -8.41 0.95
N ALA A 34 7.71 -7.53 0.31
CA ALA A 34 6.52 -6.94 0.91
C ALA A 34 5.48 -8.04 1.22
N LYS A 35 5.02 -8.10 2.46
CA LYS A 35 4.01 -9.05 2.95
C LYS A 35 2.76 -8.36 3.45
N PHE A 36 2.88 -7.11 3.88
CA PHE A 36 1.85 -6.36 4.56
C PHE A 36 1.94 -4.87 4.21
N LYS A 37 0.97 -4.37 3.45
CA LYS A 37 0.81 -2.95 3.08
C LYS A 37 -0.68 -2.60 3.14
N ARG A 38 -1.10 -1.76 4.08
CA ARG A 38 -2.53 -1.47 4.29
C ARG A 38 -2.81 -0.02 4.60
N VAL A 39 -3.96 0.47 4.13
CA VAL A 39 -4.60 1.66 4.68
C VAL A 39 -5.66 1.20 5.68
N TYR A 40 -5.48 1.52 6.95
CA TYR A 40 -6.47 1.31 7.99
C TYR A 40 -7.36 2.53 8.14
N LYS A 41 -8.64 2.27 8.39
CA LYS A 41 -9.52 3.26 8.99
C LYS A 41 -9.59 2.99 10.48
N VAL A 42 -9.34 4.02 11.27
CA VAL A 42 -9.25 3.92 12.73
C VAL A 42 -10.21 4.89 13.38
N GLU A 43 -10.66 4.56 14.58
CA GLU A 43 -11.42 5.48 15.43
C GLU A 43 -10.47 6.45 16.15
N LEU A 44 -10.84 7.72 16.23
CA LEU A 44 -10.10 8.80 16.89
C LEU A 44 -11.02 9.66 17.79
N SER A 45 -12.06 9.06 18.36
CA SER A 45 -12.95 9.75 19.32
C SER A 45 -12.36 9.75 20.72
N ASP A 46 -12.74 10.71 21.57
CA ASP A 46 -12.34 10.77 22.98
C ASP A 46 -12.58 9.46 23.77
N ALA A 47 -13.56 8.64 23.34
CA ALA A 47 -13.84 7.34 23.95
C ALA A 47 -12.66 6.35 23.91
N ASN A 48 -11.68 6.54 23.02
CA ASN A 48 -10.48 5.70 22.94
C ASN A 48 -9.18 6.43 23.32
N ALA A 49 -9.27 7.66 23.84
CA ALA A 49 -8.10 8.42 24.25
C ALA A 49 -7.31 7.70 25.35
N GLY A 50 -6.00 7.54 25.14
CA GLY A 50 -5.11 6.82 26.06
C GLY A 50 -5.24 5.28 26.02
N GLY A 51 -6.16 4.74 25.22
CA GLY A 51 -6.36 3.31 25.01
C GLY A 51 -5.71 2.79 23.73
N ALA A 52 -5.90 1.48 23.47
CA ALA A 52 -5.50 0.89 22.20
C ALA A 52 -6.37 1.43 21.05
N LEU A 53 -5.74 1.73 19.93
CA LEU A 53 -6.42 2.26 18.75
C LEU A 53 -7.35 1.21 18.13
N ARG A 54 -8.65 1.52 18.00
CA ARG A 54 -9.61 0.63 17.34
C ARG A 54 -9.49 0.74 15.82
N LYS A 55 -9.15 -0.37 15.18
CA LYS A 55 -9.17 -0.54 13.71
C LYS A 55 -10.59 -0.92 13.26
N ILE A 56 -11.19 -0.11 12.39
CA ILE A 56 -12.55 -0.31 11.86
C ILE A 56 -12.51 -1.26 10.66
N GLY A 57 -11.52 -1.09 9.79
CA GLY A 57 -11.33 -1.88 8.59
C GLY A 57 -10.04 -1.50 7.88
N TYR A 58 -9.74 -2.16 6.76
CA TYR A 58 -8.56 -1.85 5.95
C TYR A 58 -8.77 -2.07 4.45
N ILE A 59 -7.92 -1.41 3.67
CA ILE A 59 -7.68 -1.69 2.25
C ILE A 59 -6.32 -2.37 2.15
N ASP A 60 -6.26 -3.52 1.47
CA ASP A 60 -5.02 -4.25 1.24
C ASP A 60 -4.34 -3.77 -0.04
N LEU A 61 -3.24 -3.03 0.13
CA LEU A 61 -2.51 -2.45 -0.99
C LEU A 61 -1.66 -3.48 -1.74
N MET A 62 -1.50 -4.70 -1.19
CA MET A 62 -0.92 -5.83 -1.91
C MET A 62 -1.94 -6.58 -2.77
N ASN A 63 -3.22 -6.16 -2.77
CA ASN A 63 -4.30 -6.87 -3.47
C ASN A 63 -5.37 -5.90 -4.00
N ILE A 64 -4.97 -4.96 -4.87
CA ILE A 64 -5.87 -3.95 -5.43
C ILE A 64 -6.49 -4.51 -6.72
N ALA A 65 -7.80 -4.72 -6.71
CA ALA A 65 -8.52 -5.14 -7.91
C ALA A 65 -8.51 -4.03 -8.98
N ASP A 66 -8.34 -4.42 -10.25
CA ASP A 66 -8.40 -3.50 -11.40
C ASP A 66 -9.52 -3.91 -12.38
N PRO A 67 -10.80 -3.82 -11.96
CA PRO A 67 -11.93 -4.30 -12.76
C PRO A 67 -12.11 -3.52 -14.07
N GLN A 68 -11.67 -2.26 -14.10
CA GLN A 68 -11.77 -1.38 -15.26
C GLN A 68 -10.49 -1.36 -16.13
N LYS A 69 -9.45 -2.14 -15.76
CA LYS A 69 -8.18 -2.25 -16.48
C LYS A 69 -7.46 -0.89 -16.65
N LEU A 70 -7.44 -0.10 -15.58
CA LEU A 70 -6.85 1.24 -15.55
C LEU A 70 -5.36 1.22 -15.15
N ALA A 71 -4.85 0.12 -14.59
CA ALA A 71 -3.47 0.03 -14.17
C ALA A 71 -2.52 0.25 -15.35
N LYS A 72 -1.57 1.18 -15.18
CA LYS A 72 -0.50 1.44 -16.15
C LYS A 72 0.74 0.58 -15.90
N LYS A 73 0.78 -0.09 -14.76
CA LYS A 73 1.84 -1.01 -14.33
C LYS A 73 1.37 -2.45 -14.51
N ALA A 74 2.31 -3.36 -14.67
CA ALA A 74 1.98 -4.78 -14.77
C ALA A 74 1.29 -5.28 -13.50
N LEU A 75 0.30 -6.15 -13.67
CA LEU A 75 -0.40 -6.79 -12.56
C LEU A 75 0.40 -8.01 -12.07
N THR A 76 0.36 -8.25 -10.77
CA THR A 76 0.88 -9.49 -10.15
C THR A 76 -0.32 -10.37 -9.82
N ASN A 77 -0.36 -11.60 -10.35
CA ASN A 77 -1.47 -12.55 -10.12
C ASN A 77 -2.87 -11.95 -10.41
N GLY A 78 -2.95 -11.05 -11.40
CA GLY A 78 -4.22 -10.45 -11.84
C GLY A 78 -4.69 -9.24 -11.03
N VAL A 79 -3.88 -8.74 -10.09
CA VAL A 79 -4.19 -7.54 -9.28
C VAL A 79 -3.05 -6.53 -9.35
N LEU A 80 -3.37 -5.27 -9.08
CA LEU A 80 -2.37 -4.24 -8.88
C LEU A 80 -1.81 -4.40 -7.47
N THR A 81 -0.48 -4.42 -7.37
CA THR A 81 0.24 -4.44 -6.10
C THR A 81 0.91 -3.08 -5.88
N PHE A 82 0.93 -2.65 -4.63
CA PHE A 82 1.64 -1.46 -4.17
C PHE A 82 2.77 -1.86 -3.20
N PRO A 83 3.80 -2.61 -3.67
CA PRO A 83 4.78 -3.27 -2.81
C PRO A 83 5.91 -2.34 -2.37
N PHE A 84 5.57 -1.11 -1.97
CA PHE A 84 6.55 -0.07 -1.72
C PHE A 84 7.01 -0.06 -0.26
N PHE A 85 8.29 0.19 -0.06
CA PHE A 85 8.83 0.53 1.24
C PHE A 85 8.30 1.88 1.74
N THR A 86 8.09 2.82 0.81
CA THR A 86 7.81 4.24 1.02
C THR A 86 6.41 4.64 0.51
N ILE A 87 5.39 3.93 1.00
CA ILE A 87 4.01 4.42 0.92
C ILE A 87 3.86 5.53 1.95
N GLU A 88 3.82 6.78 1.51
CA GLU A 88 3.91 7.94 2.41
C GLU A 88 2.67 8.80 2.45
N ASN A 89 1.74 8.62 1.50
CA ASN A 89 0.56 9.49 1.42
C ASN A 89 -0.72 8.67 1.37
N VAL A 90 -1.70 9.09 2.17
CA VAL A 90 -3.10 8.71 2.02
C VAL A 90 -3.97 9.92 2.31
N ASP A 91 -4.98 10.17 1.48
CA ASP A 91 -5.98 11.19 1.75
C ASP A 91 -7.35 10.80 1.18
N VAL A 92 -8.40 11.39 1.74
CA VAL A 92 -9.77 11.25 1.24
C VAL A 92 -9.98 12.29 0.14
N VAL A 93 -10.32 11.82 -1.07
CA VAL A 93 -10.57 12.70 -2.21
C VAL A 93 -12.03 13.13 -2.25
N ASP A 94 -12.94 12.18 -2.03
CA ASP A 94 -14.38 12.43 -1.96
C ASP A 94 -15.10 11.37 -1.10
N ALA A 95 -16.43 11.29 -1.19
CA ALA A 95 -17.24 10.38 -0.38
C ALA A 95 -16.99 8.88 -0.65
N THR A 96 -16.38 8.53 -1.79
CA THR A 96 -16.12 7.16 -2.20
C THR A 96 -14.66 6.89 -2.51
N HIS A 97 -13.81 7.90 -2.64
CA HIS A 97 -12.42 7.71 -3.09
C HIS A 97 -11.38 8.13 -2.06
N ILE A 98 -10.28 7.39 -2.03
CA ILE A 98 -9.01 7.79 -1.42
C ILE A 98 -7.92 7.86 -2.48
N VAL A 99 -6.92 8.70 -2.24
CA VAL A 99 -5.65 8.65 -2.97
C VAL A 99 -4.60 8.00 -2.09
N VAL A 100 -3.75 7.16 -2.67
CA VAL A 100 -2.55 6.61 -2.02
C VAL A 100 -1.33 6.97 -2.87
N GLY A 101 -0.28 7.48 -2.23
CA GLY A 101 0.95 7.94 -2.88
C GLY A 101 2.14 7.03 -2.57
N ASN A 102 2.95 6.79 -3.60
CA ASN A 102 4.31 6.30 -3.50
C ASN A 102 5.30 7.46 -3.69
N ASP A 103 6.17 7.67 -2.71
CA ASP A 103 7.41 8.42 -2.89
C ASP A 103 8.52 7.39 -3.20
N ASN A 104 9.12 7.45 -4.37
CA ASN A 104 10.12 6.47 -4.80
C ASN A 104 11.45 6.54 -4.03
N ASN A 105 11.62 7.53 -3.14
CA ASN A 105 12.76 7.68 -2.23
C ASN A 105 14.12 7.47 -2.91
N LEU A 106 14.30 8.10 -4.08
CA LEU A 106 15.50 7.96 -4.92
C LEU A 106 16.77 8.38 -4.15
N PRO A 107 17.89 7.62 -4.22
CA PRO A 107 18.12 6.40 -4.99
C PRO A 107 17.96 5.09 -4.19
N PHE A 108 17.24 5.10 -3.07
CA PHE A 108 17.32 4.03 -2.06
C PHE A 108 16.27 2.93 -2.21
N SER A 109 15.26 3.10 -3.06
CA SER A 109 14.21 2.10 -3.29
C SER A 109 14.01 1.81 -4.78
N SER A 110 13.69 0.54 -5.05
CA SER A 110 13.42 0.02 -6.39
C SER A 110 11.97 -0.47 -6.53
N SER A 111 11.35 -0.85 -5.39
CA SER A 111 9.94 -1.15 -5.21
C SER A 111 9.37 -2.28 -6.05
N ARG A 112 9.22 -2.14 -7.37
CA ARG A 112 8.68 -3.18 -8.26
C ARG A 112 9.72 -3.86 -9.13
N ASP A 113 10.85 -3.22 -9.40
CA ASP A 113 11.89 -3.79 -10.24
C ASP A 113 13.27 -3.64 -9.59
N PRO A 114 13.97 -4.72 -9.21
CA PRO A 114 15.19 -4.68 -8.38
C PRO A 114 16.32 -3.78 -8.91
N ALA A 115 16.36 -3.52 -10.23
CA ALA A 115 17.42 -2.74 -10.87
C ALA A 115 16.96 -1.37 -11.41
N GLN A 116 15.71 -0.98 -11.13
CA GLN A 116 15.13 0.25 -11.64
C GLN A 116 14.35 0.96 -10.53
N ALA A 117 14.69 2.22 -10.29
CA ALA A 117 13.88 3.08 -9.42
C ALA A 117 12.46 3.19 -9.98
N ASP A 118 11.46 3.02 -9.12
CA ASP A 118 10.06 3.15 -9.55
C ASP A 118 9.69 4.63 -9.74
N ASP A 119 8.52 4.86 -10.34
CA ASP A 119 7.95 6.19 -10.48
C ASP A 119 7.38 6.68 -9.15
N ASN A 120 7.42 8.00 -8.95
CA ASN A 120 6.47 8.63 -8.03
C ASN A 120 5.06 8.44 -8.60
N GLU A 121 4.15 7.93 -7.78
CA GLU A 121 2.85 7.47 -8.26
C GLU A 121 1.75 7.81 -7.28
N PHE A 122 0.61 8.23 -7.83
CA PHE A 122 -0.66 8.31 -7.10
C PHE A 122 -1.64 7.31 -7.70
N VAL A 123 -2.28 6.54 -6.84
CA VAL A 123 -3.42 5.69 -7.19
C VAL A 123 -4.69 6.24 -6.55
N LEU A 124 -5.73 6.41 -7.35
CA LEU A 124 -7.07 6.75 -6.88
C LEU A 124 -7.87 5.45 -6.71
N LEU A 125 -8.32 5.17 -5.49
CA LEU A 125 -9.04 3.94 -5.15
C LEU A 125 -10.49 4.26 -4.80
N GLU A 126 -11.44 3.56 -5.42
CA GLU A 126 -12.84 3.56 -5.00
C GLU A 126 -13.03 2.61 -3.82
N VAL A 127 -13.35 3.17 -2.65
CA VAL A 127 -13.38 2.49 -1.34
C VAL A 127 -14.59 2.94 -0.50
N GLY A 128 -15.72 3.23 -1.15
CA GLY A 128 -16.88 3.85 -0.49
C GLY A 128 -17.44 3.06 0.69
N GLU A 129 -17.46 1.73 0.62
CA GLU A 129 -17.90 0.89 1.76
C GLU A 129 -16.97 1.03 2.96
N PHE A 130 -15.66 1.01 2.73
CA PHE A 130 -14.64 1.23 3.75
C PHE A 130 -14.76 2.62 4.39
N LEU A 131 -15.00 3.67 3.59
CA LEU A 131 -15.22 5.02 4.11
C LEU A 131 -16.52 5.17 4.91
N ARG A 132 -17.55 4.35 4.64
CA ARG A 132 -18.81 4.36 5.42
C ARG A 132 -18.78 3.49 6.68
N ALA A 133 -17.89 2.51 6.76
CA ALA A 133 -17.78 1.59 7.90
C ALA A 133 -17.60 2.33 9.26
N ARG A 134 -18.10 1.74 10.35
CA ARG A 134 -18.10 2.31 11.71
C ARG A 134 -17.48 1.35 12.71
#